data_AF-A0A293MHL3-F1
#
_entry.id   AF-A0A293MHL3-F1
#
_cell.length_a   1.000
_cell.length_b   1.000
_cell.length_c   1.000
_cell.angle_alpha   90.00
_cell.angle_beta   90.00
_cell.angle_gamma   90.00
#
_symmetry.space_group_name_H-M   'P 1'
#
loop_
_entity.id
_entity.type
_entity.pdbx_description
1 polymer ?
#
loop_
_entity_poly.entity_id
_entity_poly.type
_entity_poly.pdbx_seq_one_letter_code
_entity_poly.pdbx_strand_id
1 'polypeptide(L)'
;MDPVTFLTAPRIMNLVVDSGGFIRNASLQDICQNVYTLPEVLNEIKDKATKERLAFIPYKINYRLPPPEIIKIVTDFSKLTGDYPSLSAVDLKVIALTYMLEKENVGTSHLYEKPRSMQVL
;
A
#
# COMPACT_ATOMS: atom_id res chain seq x y z
N MET A 1 33.62 22.71 -0.04
CA MET A 1 32.37 22.02 0.32
C MET A 1 31.52 22.03 -0.92
N ASP A 2 31.39 20.87 -1.58
CA ASP A 2 30.84 20.78 -2.93
C ASP A 2 29.30 20.88 -2.94
N PRO A 3 28.69 21.51 -3.95
CA PRO A 3 27.27 21.84 -3.98
C PRO A 3 26.35 20.70 -4.47
N VAL A 4 26.74 19.42 -4.32
CA VAL A 4 26.08 18.29 -5.00
C VAL A 4 25.53 17.24 -4.02
N THR A 5 24.89 17.67 -2.92
CA THR A 5 24.25 16.71 -1.98
C THR A 5 22.91 17.21 -1.44
N PHE A 6 22.06 17.75 -2.32
CA PHE A 6 20.61 17.69 -2.13
C PHE A 6 20.05 16.52 -2.94
N LEU A 7 20.57 15.31 -2.72
CA LEU A 7 19.78 14.12 -3.00
C LEU A 7 18.69 14.11 -1.94
N THR A 8 17.54 14.67 -2.30
CA THR A 8 16.35 14.76 -1.45
C THR A 8 16.11 13.40 -0.82
N ALA A 9 16.13 13.34 0.51
CA ALA A 9 15.74 12.14 1.23
C ALA A 9 14.41 11.60 0.66
N PRO A 10 14.24 10.28 0.54
CA PRO A 10 13.02 9.69 0.00
C PRO A 10 11.82 10.30 0.73
N ARG A 11 10.87 10.85 -0.04
CA ARG A 11 9.71 11.55 0.55
C ARG A 11 8.80 10.59 1.32
N ILE A 12 8.88 9.29 1.03
CA ILE A 12 8.03 8.25 1.61
C ILE A 12 8.92 7.15 2.19
N MET A 13 8.79 6.86 3.48
CA MET A 13 9.58 5.78 4.11
C MET A 13 9.06 4.39 3.70
N ASN A 14 7.74 4.19 3.75
CA ASN A 14 7.09 2.91 3.49
C ASN A 14 5.97 3.09 2.45
N LEU A 15 6.04 2.38 1.33
CA LEU A 15 5.06 2.42 0.26
C LEU A 15 4.42 1.05 0.08
N VAL A 16 3.08 0.97 0.14
CA VAL A 16 2.32 -0.22 -0.23
C VAL A 16 1.87 -0.08 -1.68
N VAL A 17 2.05 -1.13 -2.48
CA VAL A 17 1.77 -1.11 -3.93
C VAL A 17 0.75 -2.19 -4.28
N ASP A 18 -0.29 -1.79 -5.01
CA ASP A 18 -1.34 -2.66 -5.56
C ASP A 18 -1.00 -3.10 -7.00
N SER A 19 -1.89 -3.88 -7.61
CA SER A 19 -1.75 -4.34 -8.99
C SER A 19 -1.63 -3.16 -9.97
N GLY A 20 -2.41 -2.10 -9.78
CA GLY A 20 -2.37 -0.90 -10.61
C GLY A 20 -1.03 -0.17 -10.57
N GLY A 21 -0.45 -0.03 -9.38
CA GLY A 21 0.88 0.55 -9.17
C GLY A 21 1.98 -0.21 -9.89
N PHE A 22 1.94 -1.55 -9.87
CA PHE A 22 2.88 -2.35 -10.63
C PHE A 22 2.65 -2.22 -12.13
N ILE A 23 1.42 -2.28 -12.63
CA ILE A 23 1.12 -2.22 -14.07
C ILE A 23 1.63 -0.91 -14.71
N ARG A 24 1.54 0.23 -13.99
CA ARG A 24 1.89 1.55 -14.52
C ARG A 24 3.39 1.83 -14.64
N ASN A 25 4.26 0.92 -14.21
CA ASN A 25 5.72 1.07 -14.28
C ASN A 25 6.26 2.39 -13.71
N ALA A 26 5.76 2.82 -12.55
CA ALA A 26 6.31 3.98 -11.86
C ALA A 26 7.70 3.66 -11.29
N SER A 27 8.61 4.64 -11.30
CA SER A 27 9.93 4.53 -10.66
C SER A 27 9.81 4.62 -9.13
N LEU A 28 9.30 3.57 -8.50
CA LEU A 28 8.99 3.56 -7.06
C LEU A 28 10.21 3.82 -6.18
N GLN A 29 11.39 3.36 -6.61
CA GLN A 29 12.65 3.57 -5.90
C GLN A 29 13.04 5.05 -5.76
N ASP A 30 12.56 5.93 -6.65
CA ASP A 30 12.92 7.34 -6.63
C ASP A 30 12.09 8.12 -5.59
N ILE A 31 10.97 7.54 -5.14
CA ILE A 31 10.01 8.20 -4.25
C ILE A 31 9.93 7.57 -2.86
N CYS A 32 10.36 6.31 -2.70
CA CYS A 32 10.27 5.61 -1.43
C CYS A 32 11.50 4.79 -1.07
N GLN A 33 11.69 4.56 0.24
CA GLN A 33 12.77 3.72 0.74
C GLN A 33 12.39 2.23 0.75
N ASN A 34 11.17 1.90 1.21
CA ASN A 34 10.70 0.52 1.32
C ASN A 34 9.43 0.31 0.50
N VAL A 35 9.46 -0.68 -0.40
CA VAL A 35 8.29 -1.13 -1.15
C VAL A 35 7.72 -2.39 -0.48
N TYR A 36 6.42 -2.38 -0.20
CA TYR A 36 5.66 -3.48 0.36
C TYR A 36 4.50 -3.89 -0.55
N THR A 37 4.20 -5.19 -0.59
CA THR A 37 2.98 -5.69 -1.23
C THR A 37 2.62 -7.07 -0.69
N LEU A 38 1.50 -7.61 -1.16
CA LEU A 38 1.07 -8.99 -0.91
C LEU A 38 1.56 -9.91 -2.04
N PRO A 39 1.92 -11.17 -1.75
CA PRO A 39 2.14 -12.16 -2.80
C PRO A 39 0.95 -12.30 -3.76
N GLU A 40 -0.27 -12.18 -3.22
CA GLU A 40 -1.54 -12.28 -3.96
C GLU A 40 -1.68 -11.20 -5.04
N VAL A 41 -1.20 -9.97 -4.78
CA VAL A 41 -1.24 -8.86 -5.74
C VAL A 41 -0.45 -9.20 -7.00
N LEU A 42 0.75 -9.76 -6.86
CA LEU A 42 1.55 -10.15 -8.03
C LEU A 42 0.97 -11.36 -8.76
N ASN A 43 0.30 -12.27 -8.05
CA ASN A 43 -0.34 -13.44 -8.66
C ASN A 43 -1.55 -13.05 -9.53
N GLU A 44 -2.23 -11.96 -9.21
CA GLU A 44 -3.33 -11.42 -10.01
C GLU A 44 -2.87 -10.78 -11.32
N ILE A 45 -1.63 -10.30 -11.38
CA ILE A 45 -1.06 -9.72 -12.60
C ILE A 45 -0.91 -10.83 -13.63
N LYS A 46 -1.69 -10.76 -14.72
CA LYS A 46 -1.63 -11.72 -15.84
C LYS A 46 -0.80 -11.21 -17.03
N ASP A 47 -0.57 -9.92 -17.09
CA ASP A 47 0.16 -9.28 -18.19
C ASP A 47 1.62 -9.75 -18.23
N LYS A 48 2.03 -10.27 -19.40
CA LYS A 48 3.36 -10.85 -19.59
C LYS A 48 4.46 -9.80 -19.46
N ALA A 49 4.26 -8.61 -20.02
CA ALA A 49 5.25 -7.53 -19.98
C ALA A 49 5.50 -7.06 -18.55
N THR A 50 4.44 -6.95 -17.75
CA THR A 50 4.52 -6.60 -16.33
C THR A 50 5.26 -7.68 -15.54
N LYS A 51 4.99 -8.98 -15.78
CA LYS A 51 5.71 -10.08 -15.11
C LYS A 51 7.20 -10.10 -15.43
N GLU A 52 7.56 -9.98 -16.71
CA GLU A 52 8.96 -9.94 -17.13
C GLU A 52 9.68 -8.77 -16.48
N ARG A 53 9.06 -7.59 -16.46
CA ARG A 53 9.66 -6.42 -15.78
C ARG A 53 9.81 -6.62 -14.27
N LEU A 54 8.82 -7.20 -13.60
CA LEU A 54 8.88 -7.51 -12.16
C LEU A 54 10.02 -8.48 -11.82
N ALA A 55 10.45 -9.33 -12.74
CA ALA A 55 11.59 -10.21 -12.55
C ALA A 55 12.95 -9.47 -12.54
N PHE A 56 13.01 -8.25 -13.08
CA PHE A 56 14.24 -7.46 -13.24
C PHE A 56 14.18 -6.07 -12.58
N ILE A 57 13.29 -5.87 -11.61
CA ILE A 57 13.20 -4.57 -10.93
C ILE A 57 14.49 -4.25 -10.15
N PRO A 58 14.96 -2.99 -10.21
CA PRO A 58 16.17 -2.54 -9.53
C PRO A 58 16.03 -2.34 -8.01
N TYR A 59 14.89 -2.73 -7.43
CA TYR A 59 14.61 -2.58 -6.01
C TYR A 59 13.94 -3.83 -5.43
N LYS A 60 14.09 -4.02 -4.12
CA LYS A 60 13.51 -5.15 -3.41
C LYS A 60 12.04 -4.89 -3.10
N ILE A 61 11.17 -5.86 -3.43
CA ILE A 61 9.80 -5.92 -2.92
C ILE A 61 9.78 -6.70 -1.61
N ASN A 62 9.22 -6.11 -0.56
CA ASN A 62 9.02 -6.76 0.73
C ASN A 62 7.60 -7.31 0.83
N TYR A 63 7.46 -8.63 0.81
CA TYR A 63 6.17 -9.28 0.99
C TYR A 63 5.80 -9.34 2.47
N ARG A 64 4.66 -8.78 2.84
CA ARG A 64 4.11 -8.87 4.21
C ARG A 64 2.62 -9.12 4.16
N LEU A 65 2.14 -10.02 5.00
CA LEU A 65 0.73 -10.31 5.15
C LEU A 65 0.20 -9.63 6.42
N PRO A 66 -0.90 -8.86 6.35
CA PRO A 66 -1.55 -8.36 7.53
C PRO A 66 -2.20 -9.54 8.31
N PRO A 67 -2.15 -9.53 9.64
CA PRO A 67 -2.77 -10.56 10.43
C PRO A 67 -4.31 -10.41 10.43
N PRO A 68 -5.06 -11.48 10.74
CA PRO A 68 -6.52 -11.49 10.63
C PRO A 68 -7.23 -10.38 11.42
N GLU A 69 -6.71 -9.99 12.58
CA GLU A 69 -7.26 -8.90 13.39
C GLU A 69 -7.19 -7.55 12.69
N ILE A 70 -6.13 -7.29 11.92
CA ILE A 70 -5.99 -6.05 11.15
C ILE A 70 -6.92 -6.05 9.93
N ILE A 71 -7.03 -7.20 9.26
CA ILE A 71 -7.99 -7.38 8.15
C ILE A 71 -9.42 -7.12 8.66
N LYS A 72 -9.75 -7.62 9.85
CA LYS A 72 -11.06 -7.40 10.48
C LYS A 72 -11.34 -5.91 10.71
N ILE A 73 -10.39 -5.16 11.24
CA ILE A 73 -10.53 -3.71 11.48
C ILE A 73 -10.91 -2.98 10.18
N VAL A 74 -10.17 -3.23 9.10
CA VAL A 74 -10.42 -2.59 7.81
C VAL A 74 -11.75 -3.05 7.20
N THR A 75 -12.07 -4.34 7.34
CA THR A 75 -13.33 -4.92 6.85
C THR A 75 -14.54 -4.31 7.56
N ASP A 76 -14.45 -4.11 8.86
CA ASP A 76 -15.54 -3.50 9.62
C ASP A 76 -15.68 -2.01 9.27
N PHE A 77 -14.56 -1.29 9.10
CA PHE A 77 -14.60 0.11 8.67
C PHE A 77 -15.20 0.28 7.27
N SER A 78 -14.84 -0.57 6.30
CA SER A 78 -15.38 -0.49 4.93
C SER A 78 -16.89 -0.80 4.85
N LYS A 79 -17.44 -1.55 5.82
CA LYS A 79 -18.90 -1.71 5.95
C LYS A 79 -19.58 -0.44 6.45
N LEU A 80 -18.90 0.36 7.27
CA LEU A 80 -19.44 1.63 7.76
C LEU A 80 -19.45 2.71 6.67
N THR A 81 -18.49 2.68 5.74
CA THR A 81 -18.45 3.59 4.58
C THR A 81 -19.35 3.12 3.44
N GLY A 82 -19.71 1.84 3.41
CA GLY A 82 -20.50 1.23 2.34
C GLY A 82 -19.65 0.69 1.17
N ASP A 83 -18.32 0.75 1.25
CA ASP A 83 -17.41 0.31 0.19
C ASP A 83 -17.24 -1.22 0.15
N TYR A 84 -17.51 -1.91 1.26
CA TYR A 84 -17.27 -3.36 1.39
C TYR A 84 -17.77 -4.21 0.20
N PRO A 85 -18.99 -4.02 -0.34
CA PRO A 85 -19.49 -4.84 -1.46
C PRO A 85 -18.70 -4.67 -2.76
N SER A 86 -17.95 -3.58 -2.91
CA SER A 86 -17.17 -3.26 -4.11
C SER A 86 -15.69 -3.62 -3.99
N LEU A 87 -15.23 -4.00 -2.79
CA LEU A 87 -13.83 -4.35 -2.54
C LEU A 87 -13.63 -5.86 -2.62
N SER A 88 -12.58 -6.30 -3.32
CA SER A 88 -12.16 -7.70 -3.29
C SER A 88 -11.47 -8.05 -1.96
N ALA A 89 -11.27 -9.36 -1.74
CA ALA A 89 -10.49 -9.84 -0.60
C ALA A 89 -9.03 -9.36 -0.64
N VAL A 90 -8.44 -9.23 -1.84
CA VAL A 90 -7.07 -8.73 -2.01
C VAL A 90 -7.02 -7.23 -1.72
N ASP A 91 -8.00 -6.44 -2.18
CA ASP A 91 -8.09 -5.00 -1.89
C ASP A 91 -8.15 -4.74 -0.39
N LEU A 92 -9.01 -5.48 0.33
CA LEU A 92 -9.12 -5.38 1.79
C LEU A 92 -7.78 -5.71 2.48
N LYS A 93 -7.04 -6.70 1.99
CA LYS A 93 -5.72 -7.04 2.53
C LYS A 93 -4.68 -5.96 2.20
N VAL A 94 -4.73 -5.33 1.03
CA VAL A 94 -3.81 -4.22 0.69
C VAL A 94 -4.05 -3.04 1.63
N ILE A 95 -5.32 -2.66 1.85
CA ILE A 95 -5.67 -1.60 2.80
C ILE A 95 -5.25 -1.99 4.24
N ALA A 96 -5.45 -3.25 4.63
CA ALA A 96 -5.03 -3.78 5.93
C ALA A 96 -3.50 -3.75 6.11
N LEU A 97 -2.73 -4.05 5.07
CA LEU A 97 -1.27 -3.93 5.09
C LEU A 97 -0.85 -2.47 5.30
N THR A 98 -1.51 -1.52 4.63
CA THR A 98 -1.26 -0.09 4.82
C THR A 98 -1.56 0.34 6.26
N TYR A 99 -2.71 -0.04 6.80
CA TYR A 99 -3.07 0.24 8.20
C TYR A 99 -2.07 -0.37 9.19
N MET A 100 -1.62 -1.61 8.94
CA MET A 100 -0.63 -2.28 9.79
C MET A 100 0.68 -1.49 9.84
N LEU A 101 1.19 -1.05 8.69
CA LEU A 101 2.43 -0.28 8.62
C LEU A 101 2.27 1.09 9.29
N GLU A 102 1.14 1.77 9.11
CA GLU A 102 0.88 3.04 9.80
C GLU A 102 0.87 2.86 11.32
N LYS A 103 0.18 1.82 11.80
CA LYS A 103 0.12 1.46 13.22
C LYS A 103 1.50 1.15 13.81
N GLU A 104 2.36 0.45 13.06
CA GLU A 104 3.72 0.09 13.50
C GLU A 104 4.68 1.29 13.57
N ASN A 105 4.58 2.22 12.61
CA ASN A 105 5.58 3.28 12.45
C ASN A 105 5.18 4.63 13.05
N VAL A 106 3.88 4.93 13.11
CA VAL A 106 3.34 6.23 13.55
C VAL A 106 2.35 6.06 14.70
N GLY A 107 1.60 4.95 14.71
CA GLY A 107 0.51 4.70 15.65
C GLY A 107 -0.84 5.10 15.08
N THR A 108 -1.91 4.89 15.86
CA THR A 108 -3.30 4.98 15.36
C THR A 108 -4.07 6.18 15.88
N SER A 109 -3.44 7.05 16.68
CA SER A 109 -4.12 8.17 17.37
C SER A 109 -4.75 9.20 16.42
N HIS A 110 -4.25 9.31 15.19
CA HIS A 110 -4.73 10.24 14.18
C HIS A 110 -5.75 9.61 13.22
N LEU A 111 -5.97 8.29 13.30
CA LEU A 111 -6.90 7.56 12.43
C LEU A 111 -8.32 7.59 13.02
N TYR A 112 -9.32 7.64 12.16
CA TYR A 112 -10.71 7.55 12.61
C TYR A 112 -11.12 6.10 12.84
N GLU A 113 -11.83 5.84 13.93
CA GLU A 113 -12.45 4.54 14.20
C GLU A 113 -13.82 4.39 13.52
N LYS A 114 -14.41 5.51 13.10
CA LYS A 114 -15.69 5.56 12.37
C LYS A 114 -15.61 6.61 11.26
N PRO A 115 -16.33 6.44 10.15
CA PRO A 115 -16.37 7.45 9.09
C PRO A 115 -16.84 8.79 9.67
N ARG A 116 -16.21 9.89 9.23
CA ARG A 116 -16.76 11.22 9.50
C ARG A 116 -18.12 11.31 8.82
N SER A 117 -19.14 11.73 9.54
CA SER A 117 -20.43 12.06 8.97
C SER A 117 -20.19 13.01 7.79
N MET A 118 -20.62 12.63 6.58
CA MET A 118 -20.66 13.57 5.46
C MET A 118 -21.59 14.70 5.89
N GLN A 119 -21.03 15.87 6.22
CA GLN A 119 -21.83 17.09 6.20
C GLN A 119 -22.19 17.31 4.74
N VAL A 120 -23.41 16.93 4.38
CA VAL A 120 -24.02 17.36 3.13
C VAL A 120 -24.13 18.89 3.25
N LEU A 121 -23.29 19.60 2.51
CA LEU A 121 -23.45 21.03 2.25
C LEU A 121 -24.67 21.27 1.37
#